data_AF-D0GIR6-F1
#
_entry.id   AF-D0GIR6-F1
#
_cell.length_a   1.000
_cell.length_b   1.000
_cell.length_c   1.000
_cell.angle_alpha   90.00
_cell.angle_beta   90.00
_cell.angle_gamma   90.00
#
_symmetry.space_group_name_H-M   'P 1'
#
loop_
_entity.id
_entity.type
_entity.pdbx_description
1 polymer ?
#
loop_
_entity_poly.entity_id
_entity_poly.type
_entity_poly.pdbx_seq_one_letter_code
_entity_poly.pdbx_strand_id
1 'polypeptide(L)'
;QELMDKDEVWELEAYYLAQALVNYILILSPQRIIMGGGVMKQQQLFPLIRKNVQKFLNNYVYKKEILEEIEKYIVYPGLGDDAGFIGSIALGKIALDSLK
;
A
#
# COMPACT_ATOMS: atom_id res chain seq x y z
N GLN A 1 18.41 -5.37 11.89
CA GLN A 1 19.65 -5.01 11.15
C GLN A 1 20.20 -6.20 10.36
N GLU A 2 20.05 -7.46 10.82
CA GLU A 2 20.59 -8.67 10.15
C GLU A 2 19.89 -9.13 8.83
N LEU A 3 18.73 -8.59 8.48
CA LEU A 3 17.95 -9.01 7.30
C LEU A 3 18.01 -8.01 6.15
N MET A 4 18.59 -6.83 6.37
CA MET A 4 18.52 -5.73 5.42
C MET A 4 19.24 -6.07 4.10
N ASP A 5 20.34 -6.81 4.20
CA ASP A 5 21.19 -7.20 3.06
C ASP A 5 20.78 -8.54 2.43
N LYS A 6 19.62 -9.11 2.78
CA LYS A 6 19.12 -10.37 2.23
C LYS A 6 17.99 -10.11 1.25
N ASP A 7 18.33 -9.93 -0.02
CA ASP A 7 17.37 -9.66 -1.09
C ASP A 7 16.23 -10.68 -1.15
N GLU A 8 16.53 -11.96 -0.93
CA GLU A 8 15.54 -13.06 -0.91
C GLU A 8 14.39 -12.84 0.07
N VAL A 9 14.67 -12.21 1.23
CA VAL A 9 13.66 -11.91 2.24
C VAL A 9 12.68 -10.86 1.73
N TRP A 10 13.19 -9.82 1.07
CA TRP A 10 12.37 -8.74 0.54
C TRP A 10 11.59 -9.16 -0.70
N GLU A 11 12.16 -10.02 -1.53
CA GLU A 11 11.44 -10.63 -2.66
C GLU A 11 10.26 -11.48 -2.18
N LEU A 12 10.46 -12.31 -1.14
CA LEU A 12 9.41 -13.14 -0.57
C LEU A 12 8.31 -12.31 0.10
N GLU A 13 8.68 -11.31 0.90
CA GLU A 13 7.73 -10.41 1.55
C GLU A 13 6.90 -9.65 0.50
N ALA A 14 7.55 -9.07 -0.51
CA ALA A 14 6.87 -8.38 -1.59
C ALA A 14 5.94 -9.28 -2.40
N TYR A 15 6.33 -10.55 -2.59
CA TYR A 15 5.51 -11.55 -3.28
C TYR A 15 4.19 -11.79 -2.53
N TYR A 16 4.23 -12.02 -1.21
CA TYR A 16 3.02 -12.25 -0.43
C TYR A 16 2.15 -11.00 -0.26
N LEU A 17 2.77 -9.84 -0.02
CA LEU A 17 2.04 -8.57 0.04
C LEU A 17 1.31 -8.30 -1.28
N ALA A 18 1.96 -8.52 -2.41
CA ALA A 18 1.32 -8.34 -3.72
C ALA A 18 0.11 -9.25 -3.93
N GLN A 19 0.14 -10.51 -3.48
CA GLN A 19 -1.02 -11.40 -3.55
C GLN A 19 -2.21 -10.86 -2.74
N ALA A 20 -1.96 -10.36 -1.53
CA ALA A 20 -3.01 -9.75 -0.71
C ALA A 20 -3.60 -8.52 -1.41
N LEU A 21 -2.74 -7.65 -1.98
CA LEU A 21 -3.20 -6.47 -2.71
C LEU A 21 -4.04 -6.83 -3.94
N VAL A 22 -3.67 -7.86 -4.71
CA VAL A 22 -4.45 -8.34 -5.86
C VAL A 22 -5.85 -8.73 -5.42
N ASN A 23 -5.98 -9.47 -4.31
CA ASN A 23 -7.30 -9.82 -3.77
C ASN A 23 -8.11 -8.57 -3.40
N TYR A 24 -7.50 -7.58 -2.73
CA TYR A 24 -8.20 -6.34 -2.39
C TYR A 24 -8.58 -5.52 -3.62
N ILE A 25 -7.74 -5.48 -4.65
CA ILE A 25 -8.03 -4.82 -5.92
C ILE A 25 -9.27 -5.45 -6.57
N LEU A 26 -9.32 -6.78 -6.63
CA LEU A 26 -10.40 -7.51 -7.29
C LEU A 26 -11.72 -7.47 -6.49
N ILE A 27 -11.66 -7.39 -5.16
CA ILE A 27 -12.84 -7.37 -4.29
C ILE A 27 -13.39 -5.96 -4.10
N LEU A 28 -12.50 -4.98 -3.83
CA LEU A 28 -12.90 -3.65 -3.36
C LEU A 28 -12.71 -2.55 -4.40
N SER A 29 -11.88 -2.77 -5.42
CA SER A 29 -11.52 -1.77 -6.44
C SER A 29 -11.16 -0.40 -5.84
N PRO A 30 -10.21 -0.34 -4.89
CA PRO A 30 -9.87 0.91 -4.23
C PRO A 30 -9.28 1.90 -5.24
N GLN A 31 -9.42 3.21 -4.98
CA GLN A 31 -8.81 4.25 -5.83
C GLN A 31 -7.33 4.48 -5.50
N ARG A 32 -6.90 4.07 -4.31
CA ARG A 32 -5.53 4.15 -3.82
C ARG A 32 -5.33 3.13 -2.69
N ILE A 33 -4.13 2.55 -2.63
CA ILE A 33 -3.69 1.65 -1.57
C ILE A 33 -2.53 2.33 -0.83
N ILE A 34 -2.70 2.54 0.47
CA ILE A 34 -1.70 3.17 1.32
C ILE A 34 -1.15 2.10 2.26
N MET A 35 0.16 1.82 2.19
CA MET A 35 0.82 0.76 2.95
C MET A 35 1.76 1.34 4.01
N GLY A 36 1.32 1.33 5.27
CA GLY A 36 2.10 1.78 6.43
C GLY A 36 2.73 0.65 7.24
N GLY A 37 3.23 0.99 8.43
CA GLY A 37 3.86 0.03 9.36
C GLY A 37 5.37 -0.08 9.20
N GLY A 38 6.02 -0.74 10.17
CA GLY A 38 7.48 -0.80 10.28
C GLY A 38 8.17 -1.50 9.11
N VAL A 39 7.56 -2.56 8.56
CA VAL A 39 8.08 -3.29 7.39
C VAL A 39 8.11 -2.39 6.15
N MET A 40 7.04 -1.63 5.93
CA MET A 40 6.90 -0.74 4.78
C MET A 40 7.82 0.50 4.83
N LYS A 41 8.60 0.69 5.91
CA LYS A 41 9.67 1.70 5.94
C LYS A 41 10.81 1.35 4.98
N GLN A 42 10.97 0.07 4.65
CA GLN A 42 11.96 -0.40 3.68
C GLN A 42 11.49 -0.08 2.26
N GLN A 43 11.92 1.08 1.74
CA GLN A 43 11.41 1.62 0.47
C GLN A 43 11.65 0.70 -0.74
N GLN A 44 12.67 -0.18 -0.67
CA GLN A 44 12.95 -1.19 -1.69
C GLN A 44 11.81 -2.20 -1.93
N LEU A 45 10.89 -2.35 -0.96
CA LEU A 45 9.72 -3.23 -1.12
C LEU A 45 8.72 -2.70 -2.15
N PHE A 46 8.55 -1.38 -2.28
CA PHE A 46 7.50 -0.82 -3.13
C PHE A 46 7.66 -1.21 -4.61
N PRO A 47 8.84 -1.07 -5.25
CA PRO A 47 9.05 -1.54 -6.61
C PRO A 47 8.75 -3.03 -6.79
N LEU A 48 9.16 -3.88 -5.83
CA LEU A 48 8.93 -5.33 -5.88
C LEU A 48 7.44 -5.67 -5.79
N ILE A 49 6.72 -5.04 -4.86
CA ILE A 49 5.27 -5.23 -4.68
C ILE A 49 4.53 -4.79 -5.95
N ARG A 50 4.81 -3.60 -6.47
CA ARG A 50 4.16 -3.05 -7.68
C ARG A 50 4.36 -3.99 -8.87
N LYS A 51 5.58 -4.46 -9.09
CA LYS A 51 5.93 -5.43 -10.15
C LYS A 51 5.12 -6.73 -10.00
N ASN A 52 5.07 -7.29 -8.79
CA ASN A 52 4.31 -8.52 -8.54
C ASN A 52 2.80 -8.32 -8.69
N VAL A 53 2.24 -7.18 -8.28
CA VAL A 53 0.82 -6.86 -8.47
C VAL A 53 0.47 -6.82 -9.96
N GLN A 54 1.25 -6.11 -10.79
CA GLN A 54 1.02 -6.08 -12.23
C GLN A 54 1.15 -7.47 -12.87
N LYS A 55 2.16 -8.24 -12.46
CA LYS A 55 2.37 -9.62 -12.91
C LYS A 55 1.17 -10.51 -12.59
N PHE A 56 0.63 -10.44 -11.37
CA PHE A 56 -0.49 -11.28 -10.95
C PHE A 56 -1.82 -10.87 -11.56
N LEU A 57 -2.06 -9.55 -11.70
CA LEU A 57 -3.25 -9.06 -12.40
C LEU A 57 -3.20 -9.40 -13.89
N ASN A 58 -2.01 -9.53 -14.47
CA ASN A 58 -1.80 -9.95 -15.86
C ASN A 58 -2.73 -9.24 -16.87
N ASN A 59 -2.81 -7.90 -16.75
CA ASN A 59 -3.67 -7.03 -17.55
C ASN A 59 -5.19 -7.31 -17.50
N TYR A 60 -5.67 -8.12 -16.56
CA TYR A 60 -7.09 -8.36 -16.34
C TYR A 60 -7.82 -7.08 -15.92
N VAL A 61 -7.20 -6.28 -15.04
CA VAL A 61 -7.73 -4.96 -14.63
C VAL A 61 -7.08 -3.88 -15.48
N TYR A 62 -7.79 -3.43 -16.51
CA TYR A 62 -7.31 -2.44 -17.47
C TYR A 62 -7.54 -1.00 -16.99
N LYS A 63 -6.75 -0.57 -16.00
CA LYS A 63 -6.82 0.76 -15.38
C LYS A 63 -5.48 1.47 -15.52
N LYS A 64 -5.48 2.74 -15.89
CA LYS A 64 -4.27 3.56 -16.04
C LYS A 64 -3.44 3.59 -14.76
N GLU A 65 -4.12 3.69 -13.62
CA GLU A 65 -3.53 3.68 -12.28
C GLU A 65 -2.75 2.41 -11.97
N ILE A 66 -3.11 1.28 -12.59
CA ILE A 66 -2.45 -0.01 -12.38
C ILE A 66 -1.40 -0.26 -13.45
N LEU A 67 -1.66 0.09 -14.72
CA LEU A 67 -0.78 -0.22 -15.84
C LEU A 67 0.39 0.76 -15.97
N GLU A 68 0.13 2.05 -15.77
CA GLU A 68 1.08 3.13 -16.07
C GLU A 68 1.47 3.92 -14.81
N GLU A 69 0.53 4.11 -13.87
CA GLU A 69 0.71 5.01 -12.73
C GLU A 69 0.71 4.28 -11.38
N ILE A 70 1.18 3.03 -11.35
CA ILE A 70 1.12 2.18 -10.15
C ILE A 70 1.88 2.76 -8.95
N GLU A 71 2.87 3.61 -9.21
CA GLU A 71 3.61 4.32 -8.18
C GLU A 71 2.77 5.33 -7.39
N LYS A 72 1.71 5.87 -8.00
CA LYS A 72 0.74 6.77 -7.36
C LYS A 72 -0.46 6.01 -6.77
N TYR A 73 -0.61 4.75 -7.16
CA TYR A 73 -1.69 3.88 -6.73
C TYR A 73 -1.34 3.13 -5.44
N ILE A 74 -0.14 2.53 -5.35
CA ILE A 74 0.37 1.84 -4.17
C ILE A 74 1.49 2.70 -3.55
N VAL A 75 1.17 3.37 -2.45
CA VAL A 75 2.00 4.44 -1.86
C VAL A 75 2.28 4.24 -0.38
N TYR A 76 3.35 4.87 0.10
CA TYR A 76 3.60 5.04 1.53
C TYR A 76 2.69 6.17 2.09
N PRO A 77 2.28 6.12 3.38
CA PRO A 77 1.48 7.19 3.97
C PRO A 77 2.19 8.54 3.90
N GLY A 78 1.52 9.56 3.38
CA GLY A 78 2.05 10.93 3.33
C GLY A 78 2.24 11.55 4.74
N LEU A 79 1.50 11.06 5.73
CA LEU A 79 1.63 11.43 7.14
C LEU A 79 2.60 10.52 7.90
N GLY A 80 3.29 9.60 7.21
CA GLY A 80 4.21 8.64 7.83
C GLY A 80 3.58 7.86 8.99
N ASP A 81 4.32 7.78 10.10
CA ASP A 81 3.90 7.07 11.31
C ASP A 81 2.74 7.79 12.05
N ASP A 82 2.49 9.07 11.76
CA ASP A 82 1.47 9.88 12.43
C ASP A 82 0.07 9.68 11.82
N ALA A 83 -0.07 8.90 10.75
CA ALA A 83 -1.35 8.69 10.07
C ALA A 83 -2.46 8.20 11.04
N GLY A 84 -2.11 7.31 11.97
CA GLY A 84 -3.05 6.80 12.97
C GLY A 84 -3.41 7.85 14.03
N PHE A 85 -2.41 8.57 14.54
CA PHE A 85 -2.62 9.63 15.53
C PHE A 85 -3.47 10.77 14.96
N ILE A 86 -3.14 11.27 13.78
CA ILE A 86 -3.92 12.31 13.08
C ILE A 86 -5.32 11.79 12.74
N GLY A 87 -5.46 10.51 12.37
CA GLY A 87 -6.75 9.85 12.17
C GLY A 87 -7.66 9.93 13.40
N SER A 88 -7.11 9.75 14.61
CA SER A 88 -7.88 9.88 15.85
C SER A 88 -8.41 11.30 16.09
N ILE A 89 -7.60 12.32 15.78
CA ILE A 89 -8.00 13.73 15.87
C ILE A 89 -9.09 14.03 14.83
N ALA A 90 -8.93 13.50 13.61
CA ALA A 90 -9.93 13.65 12.55
C ALA A 90 -11.28 13.04 12.94
N LEU A 91 -11.29 11.86 13.59
CA LEU A 91 -12.51 11.26 14.13
C LEU A 91 -13.17 12.16 15.20
N GLY A 92 -12.38 12.74 16.10
CA GLY A 92 -12.88 13.70 17.11
C GLY A 92 -13.50 14.94 16.46
N LYS A 93 -12.90 15.46 15.39
CA LYS A 93 -13.47 16.57 14.61
C LYS A 93 -14.79 16.20 13.95
N ILE A 94 -14.88 15.02 13.31
CA ILE A 94 -16.13 14.53 12.70
C ILE A 94 -17.24 14.43 13.75
N ALA A 95 -16.93 13.88 14.93
CA ALA A 95 -17.89 13.78 16.02
C ALA A 95 -18.36 15.16 16.51
N LEU A 96 -17.43 16.12 16.69
CA LEU A 96 -17.76 17.49 17.09
C LEU A 96 -18.63 18.21 16.05
N ASP A 97 -18.32 18.06 14.77
CA ASP A 97 -19.07 18.70 13.68
C ASP A 97 -20.47 18.08 13.51
N SER A 98 -20.65 16.80 13.85
CA SER A 98 -21.96 16.13 13.83
C SER A 98 -22.92 16.55 14.95
N LEU A 99 -22.43 17.23 15.98
CA LEU A 99 -23.23 17.76 17.09
C LEU A 99 -23.78 19.17 16.82
N LYS A 100 -23.38 19.80 15.71
CA LYS A 100 -23.88 21.09 15.24
C LYS A 100 -24.99 20.89 14.22
#